data_AF-A0A952LU10-F1
#
_entry.id   AF-A0A952LU10-F1
#
_cell.length_a   1.000
_cell.length_b   1.000
_cell.length_c   1.000
_cell.angle_alpha   90.00
_cell.angle_beta   90.00
_cell.angle_gamma   90.00
#
_symmetry.space_group_name_H-M   'P 1'
#
loop_
_entity.id
_entity.type
_entity.pdbx_description
1 polymer ?
#
loop_
_entity_poly.entity_id
_entity_poly.type
_entity_poly.pdbx_seq_one_letter_code
_entity_poly.pdbx_strand_id
1 'polypeptide(L)'
;MNSFLHNRIRNLWQWIENHAAALAIAILLAMSPMASSALEFQCEIPGDVRYLKVNIPGEDRLCEVRVKYEYNGQDKVVWYADNDTTFCTTRAYELREKYENTWNYTCVTWPDRDGIDNLSPAQRNILDQQLKAMIQRGKDSDTPFKVTAVKAVASTDVENTPGLMSLQFFTDTKVDYTEIIIDSVGSWNVMTTVQNLASQVESKVPLASALIHGISDTGALEVRTTAVDELQHNCFGSQVLSVAPNGDLVSKTPHQIVCHETIKQQKQEG
;
A
#
# COMPACT_ATOMS: atom_id res chain seq x y z
N MET A 1 -45.90 -53.94 -8.94
CA MET A 1 -44.70 -53.31 -9.53
C MET A 1 -44.75 -51.77 -9.60
N ASN A 2 -45.64 -51.09 -8.86
CA ASN A 2 -45.79 -49.61 -8.89
C ASN A 2 -45.35 -48.87 -7.62
N SER A 3 -44.96 -49.56 -6.54
CA SER A 3 -44.54 -48.89 -5.28
C SER A 3 -43.05 -48.53 -5.25
N PHE A 4 -42.21 -49.18 -6.06
CA PHE A 4 -40.77 -48.96 -6.05
C PHE A 4 -40.34 -47.63 -6.70
N LEU A 5 -41.07 -47.19 -7.72
CA LEU A 5 -40.80 -45.92 -8.41
C LEU A 5 -41.24 -44.70 -7.58
N HIS A 6 -42.30 -44.83 -6.78
CA HIS A 6 -42.78 -43.73 -5.93
C HIS A 6 -41.82 -43.41 -4.77
N ASN A 7 -41.15 -44.42 -4.20
CA ASN A 7 -40.21 -44.20 -3.10
C ASN A 7 -38.88 -43.55 -3.53
N ARG A 8 -38.42 -43.76 -4.77
CA ARG A 8 -37.18 -43.13 -5.25
C ARG A 8 -37.33 -41.63 -5.53
N ILE A 9 -38.50 -41.19 -5.98
CA ILE A 9 -38.75 -39.78 -6.30
C ILE A 9 -38.87 -38.93 -5.01
N ARG A 10 -39.48 -39.48 -3.95
CA ARG A 10 -39.56 -38.80 -2.64
C ARG A 10 -38.19 -38.55 -2.01
N ASN A 11 -37.30 -39.52 -2.08
CA ASN A 11 -35.95 -39.38 -1.48
C ASN A 11 -35.07 -38.37 -2.23
N LEU A 12 -35.31 -38.15 -3.54
CA LEU A 12 -34.59 -37.15 -4.33
C LEU A 12 -35.04 -35.72 -4.01
N TRP A 13 -36.33 -35.49 -3.75
CA TRP A 13 -36.85 -34.19 -3.33
C TRP A 13 -36.35 -33.77 -1.94
N GLN A 14 -36.31 -34.71 -1.00
CA GLN A 14 -35.85 -34.45 0.37
C GLN A 14 -34.33 -34.21 0.45
N TRP A 15 -33.56 -34.71 -0.52
CA TRP A 15 -32.14 -34.39 -0.66
C TRP A 15 -31.93 -32.98 -1.24
N ILE A 16 -32.74 -32.54 -2.20
CA ILE A 16 -32.63 -31.19 -2.80
C ILE A 16 -32.99 -30.08 -1.80
N GLU A 17 -34.03 -30.28 -0.97
CA GLU A 17 -34.48 -29.28 0.01
C GLU A 17 -33.44 -29.03 1.13
N ASN A 18 -32.71 -30.06 1.56
CA ASN A 18 -31.68 -29.92 2.61
C ASN A 18 -30.40 -29.22 2.12
N HIS A 19 -30.13 -29.17 0.81
CA HIS A 19 -28.95 -28.51 0.26
C HIS A 19 -29.21 -27.06 -0.20
N ALA A 20 -30.48 -26.70 -0.45
CA ALA A 20 -30.86 -25.33 -0.79
C ALA A 20 -30.78 -24.38 0.42
N ALA A 21 -31.11 -24.85 1.62
CA ALA A 21 -31.06 -24.05 2.84
C ALA A 21 -29.62 -23.73 3.29
N ALA A 22 -28.67 -24.63 3.06
CA ALA A 22 -27.26 -24.41 3.40
C ALA A 22 -26.57 -23.37 2.50
N LEU A 23 -27.03 -23.21 1.25
CA LEU A 23 -26.44 -22.25 0.31
C LEU A 23 -26.87 -20.80 0.60
N ALA A 24 -28.09 -20.59 1.12
CA ALA A 24 -28.62 -19.25 1.40
C ALA A 24 -27.96 -18.58 2.61
N ILE A 25 -27.50 -19.35 3.60
CA ILE A 25 -26.84 -18.83 4.81
C ILE A 25 -25.38 -18.42 4.51
N ALA A 26 -24.72 -19.04 3.53
CA ALA A 26 -23.37 -18.67 3.12
C ALA A 26 -23.30 -17.31 2.37
N ILE A 27 -24.39 -16.87 1.75
CA ILE A 27 -24.43 -15.60 0.99
C ILE A 27 -24.66 -14.39 1.92
N LEU A 28 -25.28 -14.59 3.08
CA LEU A 28 -25.55 -13.51 4.05
C LEU A 28 -24.35 -13.14 4.94
N LEU A 29 -23.29 -13.95 4.97
CA LEU A 29 -22.06 -13.65 5.73
C LEU A 29 -20.98 -12.93 4.90
N ALA A 30 -21.21 -12.67 3.61
CA ALA A 30 -20.26 -11.97 2.74
C ALA A 30 -20.39 -10.42 2.77
N MET A 31 -21.37 -9.89 3.52
CA MET A 31 -21.52 -8.44 3.75
C MET A 31 -20.90 -8.03 5.09
N SER A 32 -19.66 -8.43 5.35
CA SER A 32 -18.87 -7.76 6.37
C SER A 32 -18.60 -6.32 5.91
N PRO A 33 -18.90 -5.30 6.73
CA PRO A 33 -18.61 -3.91 6.38
C PRO A 33 -17.12 -3.80 6.07
N MET A 34 -16.81 -3.23 4.91
CA MET A 34 -15.45 -2.84 4.58
C MET A 34 -14.95 -2.00 5.74
N ALA A 35 -13.95 -2.50 6.47
CA ALA A 35 -13.23 -1.72 7.45
C ALA A 35 -12.70 -0.50 6.71
N SER A 36 -13.38 0.64 6.89
CA SER A 36 -13.01 1.92 6.33
C SER A 36 -11.58 2.20 6.79
N SER A 37 -10.63 2.12 5.87
CA SER A 37 -9.22 2.30 6.16
C SER A 37 -9.01 3.64 6.86
N ALA A 38 -8.65 3.57 8.14
CA ALA A 38 -8.33 4.69 9.00
C ALA A 38 -7.38 5.65 8.28
N LEU A 39 -7.79 6.92 8.14
CA LEU A 39 -6.92 8.00 7.70
C LEU A 39 -5.80 8.18 8.74
N GLU A 40 -4.53 8.10 8.33
CA GLU A 40 -3.40 8.42 9.19
C GLU A 40 -2.48 9.49 8.56
N PHE A 41 -1.86 10.32 9.39
CA PHE A 41 -0.82 11.27 9.00
C PHE A 41 0.42 11.05 9.87
N GLN A 42 1.61 11.11 9.30
CA GLN A 42 2.87 11.21 10.05
C GLN A 42 3.30 12.68 10.03
N CYS A 43 3.40 13.29 11.20
CA CYS A 43 3.87 14.64 11.39
C CYS A 43 5.22 14.61 12.09
N GLU A 44 6.22 15.27 11.53
CA GLU A 44 7.59 15.27 12.04
C GLU A 44 8.20 16.67 12.18
N ILE A 45 9.02 16.83 13.23
CA ILE A 45 10.04 17.86 13.41
C ILE A 45 11.32 17.19 13.91
N PRO A 46 12.49 17.86 13.88
CA PRO A 46 13.71 17.28 14.42
C PRO A 46 13.54 16.77 15.86
N GLY A 47 13.61 15.45 16.04
CA GLY A 47 13.52 14.78 17.35
C GLY A 47 12.10 14.47 17.86
N ASP A 48 11.03 14.73 17.11
CA ASP A 48 9.66 14.34 17.49
C ASP A 48 8.83 13.96 16.26
N VAL A 49 8.38 12.70 16.24
CA VAL A 49 7.50 12.13 15.22
C VAL A 49 6.20 11.70 15.87
N ARG A 50 5.09 12.07 15.24
CA ARG A 50 3.74 11.77 15.71
C ARG A 50 2.87 11.25 14.59
N TYR A 51 2.03 10.27 14.90
CA TYR A 51 1.05 9.71 13.99
C TYR A 51 -0.35 10.17 14.39
N LEU A 52 -1.00 10.94 13.52
CA LEU A 52 -2.40 11.31 13.67
C LEU A 52 -3.25 10.20 13.03
N LYS A 53 -4.24 9.63 13.72
CA LYS A 53 -5.02 8.48 13.24
C LYS A 53 -6.52 8.69 13.44
N VAL A 54 -7.34 8.27 12.47
CA VAL A 54 -8.79 8.14 12.64
C VAL A 54 -9.15 6.68 12.89
N ASN A 55 -9.48 6.31 14.12
CA ASN A 55 -9.95 4.97 14.45
C ASN A 55 -11.48 4.91 14.45
N ILE A 56 -12.04 3.79 13.98
CA ILE A 56 -13.47 3.49 14.09
C ILE A 56 -13.61 2.25 14.99
N PRO A 57 -13.75 2.42 16.32
CA PRO A 57 -13.92 1.31 17.24
C PRO A 57 -15.32 0.67 17.12
N GLY A 58 -15.51 -0.25 16.17
CA GLY A 58 -16.62 -1.22 16.19
C GLY A 58 -18.05 -0.66 16.01
N GLU A 59 -19.05 -1.54 16.18
CA GLU A 59 -20.44 -1.39 15.68
C GLU A 59 -21.25 -0.20 16.26
N ASP A 60 -20.79 0.40 17.36
CA ASP A 60 -21.53 1.44 18.10
C ASP A 60 -21.37 2.86 17.54
N ARG A 61 -20.99 2.99 16.26
CA ARG A 61 -20.90 4.27 15.55
C ARG A 61 -20.05 5.32 16.27
N LEU A 62 -18.96 4.97 16.95
CA LEU A 62 -18.02 5.97 17.45
C LEU A 62 -16.81 6.05 16.51
N CYS A 63 -16.33 7.26 16.23
CA CYS A 63 -15.05 7.51 15.59
C CYS A 63 -14.14 8.32 16.53
N GLU A 64 -12.84 8.02 16.50
CA GLU A 64 -11.83 8.63 17.35
C GLU A 64 -10.71 9.22 16.49
N VAL A 65 -10.28 10.43 16.79
CA VAL A 65 -9.03 10.98 16.27
C VAL A 65 -7.97 10.83 17.36
N ARG A 66 -6.84 10.21 17.03
CA ARG A 66 -5.75 9.86 17.95
C ARG A 66 -4.44 10.46 17.52
N VAL A 67 -3.55 10.67 18.48
CA VAL A 67 -2.16 11.04 18.28
C VAL A 67 -1.28 10.01 18.98
N LYS A 68 -0.47 9.30 18.21
CA LYS A 68 0.56 8.38 18.73
C LYS A 68 1.93 9.03 18.62
N TYR A 69 2.67 9.04 19.71
CA TYR A 69 4.02 9.57 19.78
C TYR A 69 5.03 8.46 19.52
N GLU A 70 5.97 8.67 18.59
CA GLU A 70 6.95 7.64 18.25
C GLU A 70 7.93 7.37 19.40
N TYR A 71 8.44 8.44 20.04
CA TYR A 71 9.54 8.35 21.02
C TYR A 71 9.21 7.56 22.30
N ASN A 72 7.93 7.52 22.72
CA ASN A 72 7.51 6.82 23.94
C ASN A 72 6.34 5.86 23.72
N GLY A 73 5.86 5.72 22.48
CA GLY A 73 4.72 4.87 22.13
C GLY A 73 3.38 5.30 22.70
N GLN A 74 3.28 6.47 23.34
CA GLN A 74 2.05 6.96 23.96
C GLN A 74 0.99 7.20 22.87
N ASP A 75 -0.25 6.79 23.13
CA ASP A 75 -1.40 6.99 22.25
C ASP A 75 -2.47 7.79 23.01
N LYS A 76 -2.91 8.92 22.43
CA LYS A 76 -3.90 9.81 23.04
C LYS A 76 -5.07 10.04 22.09
N VAL A 77 -6.29 9.86 22.61
CA VAL A 77 -7.51 10.31 21.93
C VAL A 77 -7.63 11.83 22.08
N VAL A 78 -7.67 12.54 20.96
CA VAL A 78 -7.82 14.00 20.91
C VAL A 78 -9.24 14.44 20.57
N TRP A 79 -10.00 13.61 19.85
CA TRP A 79 -11.43 13.77 19.64
C TRP A 79 -12.13 12.41 19.61
N TYR A 80 -13.38 12.38 20.05
CA TYR A 80 -14.32 11.29 19.82
C TYR A 80 -15.65 11.89 19.37
N ALA A 81 -16.34 11.21 18.47
CA ALA A 81 -17.66 11.62 18.01
C ALA A 81 -18.47 10.40 17.59
N ASP A 82 -19.79 10.56 17.52
CA ASP A 82 -20.63 9.64 16.76
C ASP A 82 -20.20 9.71 15.28
N ASN A 83 -20.26 8.57 14.59
CA ASN A 83 -19.81 8.33 13.22
C ASN A 83 -20.82 8.95 12.25
N ASP A 84 -20.99 10.25 12.37
CA ASP A 84 -21.59 11.08 11.36
C ASP A 84 -20.61 11.15 10.19
N THR A 85 -21.13 10.95 8.98
CA THR A 85 -20.30 10.77 7.79
C THR A 85 -19.42 12.00 7.62
N THR A 86 -18.10 11.81 7.70
CA THR A 86 -16.99 12.80 7.53
C THR A 86 -16.46 13.54 8.76
N PHE A 87 -17.12 13.51 9.93
CA PHE A 87 -16.68 14.33 11.07
C PHE A 87 -15.22 14.07 11.49
N CYS A 88 -14.87 12.81 11.79
CA CYS A 88 -13.51 12.49 12.24
C CYS A 88 -12.45 12.67 11.15
N THR A 89 -12.83 12.48 9.88
CA THR A 89 -11.97 12.75 8.74
C THR A 89 -11.63 14.24 8.65
N THR A 90 -12.64 15.12 8.72
CA THR A 90 -12.44 16.58 8.74
C THR A 90 -11.59 17.01 9.93
N ARG A 91 -11.86 16.48 11.13
CA ARG A 91 -11.06 16.78 12.32
C ARG A 91 -9.61 16.34 12.21
N ALA A 92 -9.34 15.22 11.53
CA ALA A 92 -7.96 14.78 11.30
C ALA A 92 -7.21 15.71 10.33
N TYR A 93 -7.86 16.23 9.28
CA TYR A 93 -7.27 17.25 8.40
C TYR A 93 -7.04 18.58 9.11
N GLU A 94 -8.01 19.05 9.91
CA GLU A 94 -7.83 20.26 10.73
C GLU A 94 -6.67 20.09 11.73
N LEU A 95 -6.53 18.89 12.31
CA LEU A 95 -5.41 18.59 13.19
C LEU A 95 -4.08 18.66 12.44
N ARG A 96 -3.99 18.05 11.25
CA ARG A 96 -2.81 18.14 10.38
C ARG A 96 -2.45 19.60 10.10
N GLU A 97 -3.41 20.40 9.65
CA GLU A 97 -3.19 21.82 9.37
C GLU A 97 -2.72 22.59 10.59
N LYS A 98 -3.19 22.25 11.80
CA LYS A 98 -2.71 22.86 13.04
C LYS A 98 -1.26 22.47 13.33
N TYR A 99 -0.89 21.22 13.10
CA TYR A 99 0.48 20.74 13.21
C TYR A 99 1.42 21.45 12.25
N GLU A 100 1.01 21.66 11.01
CA GLU A 100 1.78 22.37 9.99
C GLU A 100 1.87 23.88 10.29
N ASN A 101 0.72 24.54 10.46
CA ASN A 101 0.64 26.00 10.50
C ASN A 101 0.97 26.60 11.87
N THR A 102 0.75 25.87 12.97
CA THR A 102 0.95 26.38 14.34
C THR A 102 2.20 25.83 15.00
N TRP A 103 2.50 24.55 14.77
CA TRP A 103 3.58 23.85 15.47
C TRP A 103 4.78 23.53 14.58
N ASN A 104 4.76 23.96 13.32
CA ASN A 104 5.84 23.80 12.34
C ASN A 104 6.26 22.34 12.10
N TYR A 105 5.32 21.40 12.24
CA TYR A 105 5.55 20.02 11.80
C TYR A 105 5.41 19.91 10.29
N THR A 106 6.21 19.06 9.68
CA THR A 106 5.97 18.59 8.32
C THR A 106 5.07 17.37 8.42
N CYS A 107 3.84 17.46 7.92
CA CYS A 107 2.93 16.33 7.93
C CYS A 107 2.79 15.70 6.55
N VAL A 108 2.86 14.38 6.51
CA VAL A 108 2.60 13.56 5.33
C VAL A 108 1.49 12.57 5.65
N THR A 109 0.72 12.15 4.65
CA THR A 109 -0.23 11.05 4.85
C THR A 109 0.55 9.76 5.16
N TRP A 110 0.10 8.98 6.13
CA TRP A 110 0.75 7.77 6.63
C TRP A 110 -0.24 6.59 6.71
N PRO A 111 0.22 5.33 6.58
CA PRO A 111 1.38 4.97 5.81
C PRO A 111 1.19 5.50 4.39
N ASP A 112 2.22 6.17 3.91
CA ASP A 112 2.26 6.82 2.61
C ASP A 112 1.63 5.91 1.55
N ARG A 113 0.47 6.30 1.03
CA ARG A 113 -0.22 5.65 -0.08
C ARG A 113 0.41 6.14 -1.38
N ASP A 114 1.74 6.16 -1.47
CA ASP A 114 2.64 7.02 -2.28
C ASP A 114 2.32 7.08 -3.80
N GLY A 115 1.13 7.60 -4.14
CA GLY A 115 0.54 7.74 -5.48
C GLY A 115 -0.82 7.04 -5.73
N ILE A 116 -1.41 6.31 -4.77
CA ILE A 116 -2.73 5.65 -4.88
C ILE A 116 -3.86 6.67 -5.10
N ASP A 117 -3.81 7.82 -4.42
CA ASP A 117 -4.85 8.85 -4.55
C ASP A 117 -4.78 9.58 -5.91
N ASN A 118 -3.68 9.40 -6.66
CA ASN A 118 -3.52 9.90 -8.03
C ASN A 118 -4.02 8.91 -9.09
N LEU A 119 -4.43 7.70 -8.70
CA LEU A 119 -4.91 6.69 -9.64
C LEU A 119 -6.31 7.02 -10.15
N SER A 120 -6.55 6.76 -11.42
CA SER A 120 -7.91 6.76 -11.98
C SER A 120 -8.77 5.67 -11.31
N PRO A 121 -10.11 5.75 -11.38
CA PRO A 121 -10.98 4.70 -10.85
C PRO A 121 -10.68 3.30 -11.43
N ALA A 122 -10.28 3.23 -12.70
CA ALA A 122 -9.89 1.97 -13.35
C ALA A 122 -8.60 1.42 -12.74
N GLN A 123 -7.56 2.25 -12.64
CA GLN A 123 -6.28 1.88 -12.02
C GLN A 123 -6.44 1.51 -10.54
N ARG A 124 -7.36 2.16 -9.82
CA ARG A 124 -7.68 1.81 -8.44
C ARG A 124 -8.27 0.41 -8.33
N ASN A 125 -9.15 0.02 -9.25
CA ASN A 125 -9.67 -1.34 -9.29
C ASN A 125 -8.55 -2.37 -9.59
N ILE A 126 -7.56 -2.04 -10.42
CA ILE A 126 -6.38 -2.89 -10.65
C ILE A 126 -5.62 -3.08 -9.34
N LEU A 127 -5.29 -1.99 -8.64
CA LEU A 127 -4.62 -2.03 -7.33
C LEU A 127 -5.37 -2.91 -6.33
N ASP A 128 -6.68 -2.72 -6.18
CA ASP A 128 -7.48 -3.46 -5.20
C ASP A 128 -7.48 -4.98 -5.50
N GLN A 129 -7.46 -5.37 -6.78
CA GLN A 129 -7.38 -6.77 -7.19
C GLN A 129 -5.99 -7.35 -6.94
N GLN A 130 -4.92 -6.63 -7.30
CA GLN A 130 -3.55 -7.10 -7.07
C GLN A 130 -3.22 -7.17 -5.58
N LEU A 131 -3.69 -6.21 -4.77
CA LEU A 131 -3.51 -6.26 -3.33
C LEU A 131 -4.19 -7.49 -2.71
N LYS A 132 -5.42 -7.81 -3.12
CA LYS A 132 -6.10 -9.05 -2.67
C LYS A 132 -5.30 -10.29 -3.07
N ALA A 133 -4.82 -10.34 -4.31
CA ALA A 133 -4.00 -11.45 -4.79
C ALA A 133 -2.68 -11.59 -4.00
N MET A 134 -1.99 -10.48 -3.71
CA MET A 134 -0.75 -10.47 -2.94
C MET A 134 -0.97 -10.88 -1.48
N ILE A 135 -2.05 -10.41 -0.84
CA ILE A 135 -2.43 -10.85 0.52
C ILE A 135 -2.70 -12.35 0.53
N GLN A 136 -3.39 -12.88 -0.49
CA GLN A 136 -3.66 -14.31 -0.58
C GLN A 136 -2.36 -15.11 -0.81
N ARG A 137 -1.48 -14.64 -1.71
CA ARG A 137 -0.14 -15.21 -1.91
C ARG A 137 0.66 -15.26 -0.60
N GLY A 138 0.61 -14.20 0.20
CA GLY A 138 1.29 -14.15 1.50
C GLY A 138 0.75 -15.17 2.51
N LYS A 139 -0.55 -15.52 2.44
CA LYS A 139 -1.14 -16.58 3.28
C LYS A 139 -0.80 -17.98 2.81
N ASP A 140 -0.74 -18.17 1.49
CA ASP A 140 -0.55 -19.48 0.86
C ASP A 140 0.93 -19.85 0.65
N SER A 141 1.85 -18.92 0.93
CA SER A 141 3.31 -19.11 0.82
C SER A 141 3.84 -20.08 1.89
N ASP A 142 4.84 -20.90 1.51
CA ASP A 142 5.59 -21.76 2.43
C ASP A 142 6.24 -20.97 3.58
N THR A 143 6.61 -19.72 3.30
CA THR A 143 7.02 -18.73 4.31
C THR A 143 5.99 -17.62 4.31
N PRO A 144 4.97 -17.68 5.20
CA PRO A 144 3.91 -16.69 5.21
C PRO A 144 4.43 -15.29 5.49
N PHE A 145 3.82 -14.30 4.84
CA PHE A 145 4.13 -12.89 5.04
C PHE A 145 2.86 -12.03 5.02
N LYS A 146 2.93 -10.85 5.62
CA LYS A 146 1.88 -9.84 5.61
C LYS A 146 2.30 -8.64 4.78
N VAL A 147 1.40 -8.16 3.94
CA VAL A 147 1.55 -6.85 3.30
C VAL A 147 1.29 -5.78 4.35
N THR A 148 2.28 -4.94 4.61
CA THR A 148 2.24 -3.88 5.64
C THR A 148 1.97 -2.50 5.05
N ALA A 149 2.35 -2.28 3.79
CA ALA A 149 2.10 -1.04 3.07
C ALA A 149 2.08 -1.28 1.55
N VAL A 150 1.54 -0.32 0.79
CA VAL A 150 1.53 -0.35 -0.68
C VAL A 150 1.79 1.04 -1.24
N LYS A 151 2.65 1.11 -2.24
CA LYS A 151 2.88 2.28 -3.09
C LYS A 151 2.38 1.98 -4.51
N ALA A 152 1.82 2.98 -5.18
CA ALA A 152 1.35 2.86 -6.55
C ALA A 152 1.79 4.07 -7.36
N VAL A 153 2.28 3.85 -8.58
CA VAL A 153 2.61 4.90 -9.55
C VAL A 153 2.04 4.51 -10.89
N ALA A 154 1.40 5.43 -11.60
CA ALA A 154 0.92 5.21 -12.96
C ALA A 154 1.48 6.30 -13.89
N SER A 155 1.69 5.95 -15.16
CA SER A 155 1.91 6.94 -16.21
C SER A 155 0.65 7.79 -16.39
N THR A 156 0.83 9.01 -16.88
CA THR A 156 -0.28 9.88 -17.30
C THR A 156 -1.09 9.21 -18.41
N ASP A 157 -2.42 9.29 -18.32
CA ASP A 157 -3.32 8.78 -19.36
C ASP A 157 -3.18 9.65 -20.61
N VAL A 158 -2.43 9.18 -21.60
CA VAL A 158 -2.47 9.73 -22.96
C VAL A 158 -3.53 8.96 -23.74
N GLU A 159 -4.49 9.68 -24.32
CA GLU A 159 -5.68 9.08 -24.97
C GLU A 159 -5.30 7.94 -25.94
N ASN A 160 -5.88 6.75 -25.69
CA ASN A 160 -5.75 5.53 -26.49
C ASN A 160 -4.38 4.81 -26.48
N THR A 161 -3.44 5.17 -25.61
CA THR A 161 -2.25 4.37 -25.36
C THR A 161 -2.38 3.55 -24.08
N PRO A 162 -1.95 2.27 -24.05
CA PRO A 162 -1.86 1.52 -22.81
C PRO A 162 -1.01 2.28 -21.80
N GLY A 163 -1.57 2.53 -20.62
CA GLY A 163 -0.85 3.10 -19.49
C GLY A 163 0.08 2.06 -18.86
N LEU A 164 1.14 2.52 -18.23
CA LEU A 164 2.01 1.68 -17.41
C LEU A 164 1.75 2.02 -15.95
N MET A 165 1.60 1.00 -15.12
CA MET A 165 1.38 1.12 -13.69
C MET A 165 2.40 0.27 -12.94
N SER A 166 2.87 0.77 -11.81
CA SER A 166 3.72 0.03 -10.88
C SER A 166 3.08 -0.01 -9.50
N LEU A 167 3.11 -1.20 -8.90
CA LEU A 167 2.66 -1.45 -7.54
C LEU A 167 3.81 -2.02 -6.72
N GLN A 168 4.16 -1.36 -5.62
CA GLN A 168 5.16 -1.86 -4.67
C GLN A 168 4.47 -2.27 -3.37
N PHE A 169 4.55 -3.55 -3.04
CA PHE A 169 4.01 -4.15 -1.83
C PHE A 169 5.13 -4.37 -0.83
N PHE A 170 5.03 -3.72 0.32
CA PHE A 170 5.98 -3.84 1.42
C PHE A 170 5.52 -4.93 2.39
N THR A 171 6.46 -5.72 2.89
CA THR A 171 6.13 -6.88 3.72
C THR A 171 6.81 -6.85 5.10
N ASP A 172 6.24 -7.57 6.05
CA ASP A 172 6.82 -7.75 7.39
C ASP A 172 8.11 -8.59 7.39
N THR A 173 8.36 -9.35 6.33
CA THR A 173 9.59 -10.14 6.13
C THR A 173 10.72 -9.33 5.50
N LYS A 174 10.48 -8.06 5.14
CA LYS A 174 11.41 -7.17 4.41
C LYS A 174 11.78 -7.66 3.00
N VAL A 175 10.99 -8.59 2.45
CA VAL A 175 11.07 -8.98 1.04
C VAL A 175 9.93 -8.27 0.32
N ASP A 176 10.25 -7.14 -0.29
CA ASP A 176 9.26 -6.32 -0.98
C ASP A 176 9.04 -6.84 -2.41
N TYR A 177 7.81 -6.66 -2.91
CA TYR A 177 7.42 -7.08 -4.25
C TYR A 177 7.03 -5.87 -5.08
N THR A 178 7.61 -5.73 -6.27
CA THR A 178 7.26 -4.69 -7.24
C THR A 178 6.62 -5.35 -8.46
N GLU A 179 5.35 -5.04 -8.73
CA GLU A 179 4.67 -5.43 -9.96
C GLU A 179 4.68 -4.28 -10.96
N ILE A 180 4.98 -4.60 -12.21
CA ILE A 180 4.81 -3.69 -13.34
C ILE A 180 3.66 -4.21 -14.20
N ILE A 181 2.71 -3.34 -14.49
CA ILE A 181 1.42 -3.66 -15.08
C ILE A 181 1.21 -2.80 -16.32
N ILE A 182 0.81 -3.42 -17.42
CA ILE A 182 0.23 -2.70 -18.56
C ILE A 182 -1.27 -2.59 -18.31
N ASP A 183 -1.75 -1.36 -18.25
CA ASP A 183 -3.17 -1.01 -18.20
C ASP A 183 -3.66 -0.66 -19.60
N SER A 184 -4.47 -1.53 -20.20
CA SER A 184 -5.09 -1.32 -21.51
C SER A 184 -6.59 -1.07 -21.34
N VAL A 185 -7.22 -0.49 -22.35
CA VAL A 185 -8.67 -0.22 -22.31
C VAL A 185 -9.45 -1.51 -22.05
N GLY A 186 -10.02 -1.63 -20.84
CA GLY A 186 -10.83 -2.76 -20.41
C GLY A 186 -10.07 -4.03 -19.99
N SER A 187 -8.73 -4.03 -19.95
CA SER A 187 -7.94 -5.18 -19.49
C SER A 187 -6.55 -4.76 -19.00
N TRP A 188 -5.98 -5.48 -18.05
CA TRP A 188 -4.60 -5.26 -17.61
C TRP A 188 -3.83 -6.56 -17.55
N ASN A 189 -2.50 -6.48 -17.63
CA ASN A 189 -1.62 -7.61 -17.47
C ASN A 189 -0.38 -7.25 -16.63
N VAL A 190 -0.04 -8.11 -15.68
CA VAL A 190 1.23 -8.01 -14.95
C VAL A 190 2.34 -8.45 -15.89
N MET A 191 3.21 -7.52 -16.30
CA MET A 191 4.36 -7.82 -17.16
C MET A 191 5.44 -8.57 -16.40
N THR A 192 5.73 -8.12 -15.19
CA THR A 192 6.80 -8.65 -14.36
C THR A 192 6.51 -8.41 -12.89
N THR A 193 7.00 -9.33 -12.05
CA THR A 193 7.00 -9.21 -10.60
C THR A 193 8.44 -9.34 -10.14
N VAL A 194 8.98 -8.26 -9.59
CA VAL A 194 10.35 -8.18 -9.08
C VAL A 194 10.32 -8.33 -7.57
N GLN A 195 11.07 -9.30 -7.06
CA GLN A 195 11.37 -9.38 -5.63
C GLN A 195 12.59 -8.52 -5.34
N ASN A 196 12.50 -7.64 -4.33
CA ASN A 196 13.55 -6.71 -3.95
C ASN A 196 14.07 -5.87 -5.13
N LEU A 197 13.37 -4.77 -5.44
CA LEU A 197 13.74 -3.88 -6.56
C LEU A 197 15.20 -3.39 -6.48
N ALA A 198 15.78 -3.26 -5.28
CA ALA A 198 17.16 -2.80 -5.12
C ALA A 198 18.17 -3.75 -5.79
N SER A 199 17.84 -5.04 -5.93
CA SER A 199 18.68 -6.01 -6.62
C SER A 199 18.72 -5.83 -8.14
N GLN A 200 17.80 -5.02 -8.70
CA GLN A 200 17.73 -4.72 -10.13
C GLN A 200 18.50 -3.45 -10.52
N VAL A 201 19.01 -2.71 -9.53
CA VAL A 201 19.76 -1.47 -9.75
C VAL A 201 21.25 -1.79 -9.79
N GLU A 202 21.90 -1.45 -10.90
CA GLU A 202 23.35 -1.59 -11.08
C GLU A 202 24.09 -0.50 -10.29
N SER A 203 24.46 -0.79 -9.05
CA SER A 203 25.18 0.16 -8.19
C SER A 203 26.59 -0.30 -7.82
N LYS A 204 27.49 0.67 -7.60
CA LYS A 204 28.84 0.43 -7.07
C LYS A 204 28.87 0.26 -5.55
N VAL A 205 27.77 0.58 -4.87
CA VAL A 205 27.63 0.40 -3.42
C VAL A 205 26.42 -0.48 -3.12
N PRO A 206 26.40 -1.20 -1.98
CA PRO A 206 25.22 -1.95 -1.58
C PRO A 206 24.01 -1.02 -1.36
N LEU A 207 22.84 -1.45 -1.80
CA LEU A 207 21.60 -0.70 -1.66
C LEU A 207 20.69 -1.33 -0.61
N ALA A 208 20.16 -0.49 0.29
CA ALA A 208 19.21 -0.89 1.33
C ALA A 208 17.79 -0.97 0.78
N SER A 209 17.42 -0.06 -0.14
CA SER A 209 16.09 -0.01 -0.72
C SER A 209 16.08 0.64 -2.11
N ALA A 210 15.05 0.32 -2.89
CA ALA A 210 14.73 0.98 -4.14
C ALA A 210 13.21 1.13 -4.31
N LEU A 211 12.78 2.29 -4.80
CA LEU A 211 11.40 2.69 -4.99
C LEU A 211 11.19 3.26 -6.39
N ILE A 212 10.10 2.90 -7.06
CA ILE A 212 9.68 3.56 -8.31
C ILE A 212 8.99 4.86 -7.91
N HIS A 213 9.64 5.98 -8.14
CA HIS A 213 9.13 7.30 -7.81
C HIS A 213 8.18 7.84 -8.89
N GLY A 214 8.44 7.52 -10.16
CA GLY A 214 7.71 8.04 -11.31
C GLY A 214 7.72 7.07 -12.49
N ILE A 215 6.78 7.26 -13.41
CA ILE A 215 6.76 6.62 -14.72
C ILE A 215 6.64 7.74 -15.75
N SER A 216 7.62 7.86 -16.65
CA SER A 216 7.60 8.88 -17.70
C SER A 216 6.56 8.57 -18.77
N ASP A 217 6.26 9.56 -19.61
CA ASP A 217 5.37 9.39 -20.78
C ASP A 217 5.89 8.34 -21.79
N THR A 218 7.18 8.00 -21.73
CA THR A 218 7.81 6.96 -22.56
C THR A 218 7.77 5.57 -21.91
N GLY A 219 7.15 5.43 -20.73
CA GLY A 219 7.10 4.20 -19.95
C GLY A 219 8.41 3.86 -19.24
N ALA A 220 9.32 4.83 -19.06
CA ALA A 220 10.54 4.63 -18.29
C ALA A 220 10.24 4.75 -16.79
N LEU A 221 10.81 3.86 -16.00
CA LEU A 221 10.65 3.80 -14.54
C LEU A 221 11.72 4.65 -13.87
N GLU A 222 11.32 5.69 -13.16
CA GLU A 222 12.23 6.53 -12.37
C GLU A 222 12.41 5.92 -10.99
N VAL A 223 13.57 5.33 -10.72
CA VAL A 223 13.88 4.64 -9.47
C VAL A 223 14.70 5.52 -8.55
N ARG A 224 14.30 5.63 -7.29
CA ARG A 224 15.07 6.22 -6.18
C ARG A 224 15.58 5.12 -5.26
N THR A 225 16.80 5.26 -4.76
CA THR A 225 17.46 4.24 -3.94
C THR A 225 18.08 4.83 -2.69
N THR A 226 18.18 4.03 -1.64
CA THR A 226 18.96 4.37 -0.44
C THR A 226 20.08 3.35 -0.29
N ALA A 227 21.32 3.79 -0.02
CA ALA A 227 22.43 2.86 0.18
C ALA A 227 22.35 2.15 1.54
N VAL A 228 22.92 0.96 1.64
CA VAL A 228 23.27 0.38 2.95
C VAL A 228 24.46 1.17 3.45
N ASP A 229 24.35 1.73 4.64
CA ASP A 229 25.41 2.53 5.20
C ASP A 229 25.77 2.05 6.61
N GLU A 230 27.04 1.63 6.74
CA GLU A 230 27.64 1.21 8.01
C GLU A 230 28.20 2.41 8.81
N LEU A 231 28.28 3.60 8.20
CA LEU A 231 29.02 4.77 8.71
C LEU A 231 28.17 6.03 8.96
N GLN A 232 26.84 5.94 8.93
CA GLN A 232 25.87 7.04 9.15
C GLN A 232 25.92 8.23 8.15
N HIS A 233 26.21 7.97 6.88
CA HIS A 233 26.01 8.86 5.74
C HIS A 233 24.68 8.58 5.03
N ASN A 234 23.79 9.57 5.00
CA ASN A 234 22.54 9.51 4.25
C ASN A 234 22.82 9.57 2.73
N CYS A 235 23.05 8.41 2.12
CA CYS A 235 23.32 8.25 0.70
C CYS A 235 22.05 7.90 -0.08
N PHE A 236 21.66 8.78 -0.99
CA PHE A 236 20.51 8.61 -1.87
C PHE A 236 20.96 8.53 -3.32
N GLY A 237 20.30 7.70 -4.09
CA GLY A 237 20.60 7.54 -5.50
C GLY A 237 19.37 7.49 -6.38
N SER A 238 19.62 7.56 -7.69
CA SER A 238 18.59 7.50 -8.71
C SER A 238 19.07 6.75 -9.95
N GLN A 239 18.15 6.05 -10.60
CA GLN A 239 18.37 5.41 -11.89
C GLN A 239 17.07 5.40 -12.69
N VAL A 240 17.17 5.52 -14.01
CA VAL A 240 16.04 5.25 -14.91
C VAL A 240 16.15 3.83 -15.45
N LEU A 241 15.08 3.06 -15.30
CA LEU A 241 14.94 1.71 -15.84
C LEU A 241 13.88 1.68 -16.94
N SER A 242 13.89 0.63 -17.76
CA SER A 242 12.79 0.29 -18.67
C SER A 242 12.48 -1.19 -18.57
N VAL A 243 11.26 -1.56 -18.93
CA VAL A 243 10.83 -2.96 -18.96
C VAL A 243 11.05 -3.50 -20.37
N ALA A 244 11.89 -4.51 -20.51
CA ALA A 244 12.12 -5.19 -21.78
C ALA A 244 10.93 -6.09 -22.15
N PRO A 245 10.78 -6.51 -23.42
CA PRO A 245 9.67 -7.35 -23.87
C PRO A 245 9.53 -8.70 -23.14
N ASN A 246 10.63 -9.20 -22.55
CA ASN A 246 10.65 -10.42 -21.76
C ASN A 246 10.33 -10.18 -20.27
N GLY A 247 10.05 -8.94 -19.85
CA GLY A 247 9.76 -8.57 -18.48
C GLY A 247 10.97 -8.18 -17.63
N ASP A 248 12.20 -8.25 -18.19
CA ASP A 248 13.40 -7.85 -17.46
C ASP A 248 13.49 -6.33 -17.33
N LEU A 249 14.03 -5.86 -16.21
CA LEU A 249 14.36 -4.45 -16.03
C LEU A 249 15.75 -4.16 -16.61
N VAL A 250 15.83 -3.14 -17.46
CA VAL A 250 17.06 -2.73 -18.14
C VAL A 250 17.41 -1.29 -17.81
N SER A 251 18.64 -1.06 -17.38
CA SER A 251 19.21 0.25 -17.11
C SER A 251 19.16 1.16 -18.35
N LYS A 252 18.53 2.33 -18.24
CA LYS A 252 18.57 3.40 -19.26
C LYS A 252 19.59 4.48 -18.93
N THR A 253 19.87 4.69 -17.65
CA THR A 253 20.92 5.59 -17.17
C THR A 253 21.85 4.83 -16.23
N PRO A 254 23.11 5.28 -16.07
CA PRO A 254 23.93 4.86 -14.94
C PRO A 254 23.25 5.22 -13.61
N HIS A 255 23.45 4.41 -12.58
CA HIS A 255 23.05 4.75 -11.21
C HIS A 255 23.90 5.92 -10.69
N GLN A 256 23.23 6.99 -10.26
CA GLN A 256 23.88 8.16 -9.65
C GLN A 256 23.59 8.15 -8.16
N ILE A 257 24.60 8.41 -7.33
CA ILE A 257 24.48 8.41 -5.87
C ILE A 257 25.11 9.67 -5.28
N VAL A 258 24.44 10.26 -4.29
CA VAL A 258 24.88 11.44 -3.56
C VAL A 258 24.81 11.13 -2.06
N CYS A 259 25.93 11.30 -1.37
CA CYS A 259 26.04 11.09 0.07
C CYS A 259 26.18 12.43 0.78
N HIS A 260 25.38 12.64 1.83
CA HIS A 260 25.51 13.80 2.69
C HIS A 260 26.35 13.42 3.92
N GLU A 261 27.37 14.22 4.23
CA GLU A 261 28.12 14.08 5.48
C GLU A 261 27.26 14.59 6.65
N THR A 262 27.11 13.76 7.68
CA THR A 262 26.43 14.17 8.91
C THR A 262 27.33 15.17 9.63
N ILE A 263 26.94 16.46 9.61
CA ILE A 263 27.62 17.52 10.36
C ILE A 263 27.57 17.13 11.84
N LYS A 264 28.71 16.63 12.38
CA LYS A 264 28.87 16.44 13.81
C LYS A 264 28.73 17.82 14.46
N GLN A 265 27.63 18.07 15.16
CA GLN A 265 27.52 19.23 16.05
C GLN A 265 28.69 19.13 17.04
N GLN A 266 29.70 19.99 16.84
CA GLN A 266 30.74 20.19 17.83
C GLN A 266 30.07 20.77 19.06
N LYS A 267 29.92 19.93 20.08
CA LYS A 267 29.62 20.32 21.45
C LYS A 267 30.73 21.27 21.91
N GLN A 268 30.51 22.58 21.80
CA GLN A 268 31.32 23.56 22.51
C GLN A 268 30.90 23.49 23.98
N GLU A 269 31.69 22.76 24.77
CA GLU A 269 31.67 22.87 26.22
C GLU A 269 32.24 24.24 26.59
N GLY A 270 31.40 25.07 27.20
CA GLY A 270 31.77 26.28 27.92
C GLY A 270 31.48 26.10 29.40
#